data_AF-D4ILN6-F1
#
_entry.id   AF-D4ILN6-F1
#
_cell.length_a   1.000
_cell.length_b   1.000
_cell.length_c   1.000
_cell.angle_alpha   90.00
_cell.angle_beta   90.00
_cell.angle_gamma   90.00
#
_symmetry.space_group_name_H-M   'P 1'
#
loop_
_entity.id
_entity.type
_entity.pdbx_description
1 polymer ?
#
loop_
_entity_poly.entity_id
_entity_poly.type
_entity_poly.pdbx_seq_one_letter_code
_entity_poly.pdbx_strand_id
1 'polypeptide(L)'
;MERISYSPETLFHVLTHFETADEALRDSLRRAGFTDEAIDGQLRMPGSKFLRTFALSPQEAVARLQRDFPESFTALHPGADGRVRLSFRYDEPVGTSGLAADAELTPAERATVRNILRNGCPVRTVRTSRTISTGACQLILERTGEAGYALRTLFPGELAPPLPLPGEAPDPFWATHLLIEFN
;
A
#
# COMPACT_ATOMS: atom_id res chain seq x y z
N MET A 1 15.02 -14.22 -12.79
CA MET A 1 14.12 -13.41 -11.95
C MET A 1 14.60 -11.97 -12.02
N GLU A 2 13.72 -11.03 -12.34
CA GLU A 2 14.06 -9.62 -12.51
C GLU A 2 14.68 -9.03 -11.24
N ARG A 3 15.75 -8.23 -11.38
CA ARG A 3 16.42 -7.60 -10.24
C ARG A 3 15.67 -6.34 -9.83
N ILE A 4 15.06 -6.38 -8.64
CA ILE A 4 14.39 -5.22 -8.03
C ILE A 4 15.38 -4.50 -7.12
N SER A 5 15.53 -3.20 -7.34
CA SER A 5 16.33 -2.29 -6.53
C SER A 5 15.47 -1.54 -5.52
N TYR A 6 16.07 -1.22 -4.37
CA TYR A 6 15.40 -0.59 -3.23
C TYR A 6 16.24 0.61 -2.78
N SER A 7 15.74 1.84 -3.00
CA SER A 7 16.38 3.03 -2.42
C SER A 7 15.96 3.18 -0.95
N PRO A 8 16.82 3.73 -0.07
CA PRO A 8 16.45 3.98 1.32
C PRO A 8 15.20 4.86 1.46
N GLU A 9 15.03 5.87 0.62
CA GLU A 9 13.88 6.76 0.62
C GLU A 9 12.60 6.02 0.24
N THR A 10 12.69 5.09 -0.70
CA THR A 10 11.56 4.24 -1.10
C THR A 10 11.21 3.27 0.02
N LEU A 11 12.20 2.63 0.63
CA LEU A 11 11.98 1.72 1.77
C LEU A 11 11.32 2.45 2.93
N PHE A 12 11.81 3.65 3.26
CA PHE A 12 11.20 4.53 4.26
C PHE A 12 9.76 4.89 3.87
N HIS A 13 9.51 5.31 2.62
CA HIS A 13 8.15 5.61 2.16
C HIS A 13 7.21 4.40 2.33
N VAL A 14 7.65 3.21 1.94
CA VAL A 14 6.83 1.99 1.99
C VAL A 14 6.56 1.52 3.42
N LEU A 15 7.36 1.91 4.42
CA LEU A 15 7.08 1.58 5.83
C LEU A 15 5.74 2.10 6.34
N THR A 16 5.11 3.09 5.69
CA THR A 16 3.72 3.46 6.03
C THR A 16 2.76 2.28 5.90
N HIS A 17 3.12 1.23 5.15
CA HIS A 17 2.31 0.06 4.91
C HIS A 17 2.69 -1.15 5.76
N PHE A 18 3.50 -0.98 6.80
CA PHE A 18 3.94 -2.08 7.67
C PHE A 18 3.61 -1.80 9.14
N GLU A 19 3.27 -2.86 9.89
CA GLU A 19 3.07 -2.80 11.35
C GLU A 19 4.39 -2.74 12.12
N THR A 20 5.47 -3.19 11.50
CA THR A 20 6.80 -3.24 12.10
C THR A 20 7.89 -3.25 11.02
N ALA A 21 9.14 -3.10 11.44
CA ALA A 21 10.30 -3.20 10.60
C ALA A 21 11.29 -4.14 11.29
N ASP A 22 11.81 -5.13 10.56
CA ASP A 22 12.91 -5.95 11.06
C ASP A 22 14.20 -5.12 11.30
N GLU A 23 15.11 -5.68 12.09
CA GLU A 23 16.32 -4.97 12.50
C GLU A 23 17.25 -4.68 11.30
N ALA A 24 17.29 -5.56 10.31
CA ALA A 24 18.12 -5.39 9.12
C ALA A 24 17.68 -4.19 8.27
N LEU A 25 16.36 -4.00 8.13
CA LEU A 25 15.77 -2.83 7.49
C LEU A 25 16.02 -1.57 8.30
N ARG A 26 15.80 -1.60 9.62
CA ARG A 26 16.08 -0.46 10.51
C ARG A 26 17.53 -0.02 10.40
N ASP A 27 18.47 -0.97 10.45
CA ASP A 27 19.90 -0.73 10.24
C ASP A 27 20.20 -0.10 8.88
N SER A 28 19.56 -0.59 7.81
CA SER A 28 19.73 -0.03 6.47
C SER A 28 19.26 1.42 6.39
N LEU A 29 18.15 1.75 7.04
CA LEU A 29 17.60 3.11 7.08
C LEU A 29 18.45 4.03 7.96
N ARG A 30 18.94 3.56 9.10
CA ARG A 30 19.88 4.32 9.95
C ARG A 30 21.17 4.66 9.22
N ARG A 31 21.75 3.70 8.48
CA ARG A 31 22.93 3.97 7.64
C ARG A 31 22.67 5.00 6.53
N ALA A 32 21.42 5.16 6.11
CA ALA A 32 21.00 6.17 5.15
C ALA A 32 20.59 7.51 5.81
N GLY A 33 20.68 7.63 7.13
CA GLY A 33 20.44 8.88 7.87
C GLY A 33 19.04 9.04 8.46
N PHE A 34 18.18 8.03 8.41
CA PHE A 34 16.88 8.07 9.08
C PHE A 34 17.03 7.73 10.57
N THR A 35 16.40 8.53 11.45
CA THR A 35 16.40 8.26 12.90
C THR A 35 15.34 7.22 13.26
N ASP A 36 15.49 6.57 14.42
CA ASP A 36 14.48 5.61 14.90
C ASP A 36 13.13 6.30 15.14
N GLU A 37 13.11 7.57 15.57
CA GLU A 37 11.88 8.34 15.71
C GLU A 37 11.16 8.55 14.37
N ALA A 38 11.93 8.80 13.29
CA ALA A 38 11.37 8.94 11.95
C ALA A 38 10.80 7.60 11.46
N ILE A 39 11.53 6.50 11.67
CA ILE A 39 11.09 5.14 11.31
C ILE A 39 9.81 4.77 12.07
N ASP A 40 9.78 4.99 13.37
CA ASP A 40 8.61 4.71 14.20
C ASP A 40 7.44 5.62 13.84
N GLY A 41 7.70 6.89 13.52
CA GLY A 41 6.70 7.81 13.01
C GLY A 41 6.05 7.31 11.72
N GLN A 42 6.88 6.83 10.80
CA GLN A 42 6.45 6.27 9.53
C GLN A 42 5.59 5.00 9.71
N LEU A 43 6.01 4.09 10.59
CA LEU A 43 5.26 2.88 10.96
C LEU A 43 3.92 3.20 11.63
N ARG A 44 3.81 4.31 12.37
CA ARG A 44 2.56 4.76 13.00
C ARG A 44 1.59 5.46 12.05
N MET A 45 2.03 5.82 10.83
CA MET A 45 1.16 6.50 9.87
C MET A 45 -0.09 5.65 9.60
N PRO A 46 -1.30 6.26 9.64
CA PRO A 46 -2.54 5.53 9.38
C PRO A 46 -2.64 5.08 7.91
N GLY A 47 -3.29 3.95 7.67
CA GLY A 47 -3.48 3.39 6.33
C GLY A 47 -3.51 1.87 6.31
N SER A 48 -3.46 1.29 5.12
CA SER A 48 -3.34 -0.16 4.94
C SER A 48 -2.01 -0.67 5.49
N LYS A 49 -2.01 -1.77 6.26
CA LYS A 49 -0.81 -2.34 6.89
C LYS A 49 -0.66 -3.83 6.61
N PHE A 50 0.53 -4.28 6.24
CA PHE A 50 0.86 -5.71 6.18
C PHE A 50 0.92 -6.27 7.60
N LEU A 51 0.38 -7.47 7.78
CA LEU A 51 0.49 -8.20 9.04
C LEU A 51 1.94 -8.60 9.26
N ARG A 52 2.39 -8.61 10.52
CA ARG A 52 3.71 -9.15 10.90
C ARG A 52 3.93 -10.59 10.47
N THR A 53 2.87 -11.38 10.37
CA THR A 53 2.90 -12.78 9.91
C THR A 53 3.06 -12.88 8.39
N PHE A 54 2.80 -11.80 7.65
CA PHE A 54 2.99 -11.76 6.21
C PHE A 54 4.42 -11.37 5.84
N ALA A 55 4.90 -10.23 6.36
CA ALA A 55 6.25 -9.72 6.16
C ALA A 55 6.62 -8.64 7.20
N LEU A 56 7.90 -8.58 7.55
CA LEU A 56 8.51 -7.62 8.47
C LEU A 56 9.31 -6.52 7.75
N SER A 57 9.49 -6.64 6.43
CA SER A 57 10.12 -5.62 5.59
C SER A 57 9.60 -5.62 4.16
N PRO A 58 9.72 -4.50 3.42
CA PRO A 58 9.36 -4.44 2.00
C PRO A 58 10.10 -5.48 1.16
N GLN A 59 11.37 -5.74 1.46
CA GLN A 59 12.18 -6.73 0.75
C GLN A 59 11.69 -8.15 1.00
N GLU A 60 11.36 -8.50 2.25
CA GLU A 60 10.78 -9.80 2.57
C GLU A 60 9.44 -10.00 1.84
N ALA A 61 8.58 -8.98 1.84
CA ALA A 61 7.30 -9.04 1.15
C ALA A 61 7.48 -9.24 -0.36
N VAL A 62 8.39 -8.50 -1.02
CA VAL A 62 8.68 -8.70 -2.45
C VAL A 62 9.27 -10.09 -2.72
N ALA A 63 10.19 -10.57 -1.88
CA ALA A 63 10.78 -11.91 -2.03
C ALA A 63 9.71 -13.01 -1.89
N ARG A 64 8.77 -12.82 -0.96
CA ARG A 64 7.60 -13.69 -0.80
C ARG A 64 6.71 -13.68 -2.04
N LEU A 65 6.38 -12.52 -2.58
CA LEU A 65 5.59 -12.41 -3.82
C LEU A 65 6.28 -13.05 -5.02
N GLN A 66 7.60 -12.87 -5.16
CA GLN A 66 8.39 -13.51 -6.21
C GLN A 66 8.39 -15.04 -6.12
N ARG A 67 8.41 -15.57 -4.89
CA ARG A 67 8.34 -17.02 -4.62
C ARG A 67 6.94 -17.57 -4.88
N ASP A 68 5.90 -16.88 -4.40
CA ASP A 68 4.52 -17.36 -4.42
C ASP A 68 3.86 -17.14 -5.80
N PHE A 69 4.27 -16.12 -6.55
CA PHE A 69 3.73 -15.77 -7.88
C PHE A 69 4.82 -15.53 -8.93
N PRO A 70 5.69 -16.51 -9.22
CA PRO A 70 6.85 -16.33 -10.10
C PRO A 70 6.46 -15.90 -11.53
N GLU A 71 5.29 -16.34 -12.01
CA GLU A 71 4.77 -15.99 -13.34
C GLU A 71 4.48 -14.49 -13.47
N SER A 72 4.02 -13.83 -12.40
CA SER A 72 3.77 -12.38 -12.40
C SER A 72 5.03 -11.55 -12.56
N PHE A 73 6.21 -12.13 -12.35
CA PHE A 73 7.52 -11.49 -12.53
C PHE A 73 8.20 -11.88 -13.85
N THR A 74 7.52 -12.65 -14.69
CA THR A 74 8.02 -13.03 -16.01
C THR A 74 7.49 -12.05 -17.04
N ALA A 75 8.40 -11.38 -17.77
CA ALA A 75 8.05 -10.37 -18.78
C ALA A 75 7.17 -9.24 -18.23
N LEU A 76 7.73 -8.43 -17.33
CA LEU A 76 7.04 -7.26 -16.81
C LEU A 76 6.78 -6.23 -17.93
N HIS A 77 5.54 -5.76 -18.03
CA HIS A 77 5.12 -4.78 -19.03
C HIS A 77 4.81 -3.45 -18.35
N PRO A 78 5.64 -2.42 -18.53
CA PRO A 78 5.34 -1.08 -18.03
C PRO A 78 4.11 -0.49 -18.74
N GLY A 79 3.27 0.20 -17.99
CA GLY A 79 2.22 1.05 -18.55
C GLY A 79 2.80 2.28 -19.26
N ALA A 80 1.91 3.11 -19.83
CA ALA A 80 2.29 4.33 -20.53
C ALA A 80 3.07 5.33 -19.63
N ASP A 81 2.91 5.23 -18.31
CA ASP A 81 3.62 6.04 -17.31
C ASP A 81 4.94 5.42 -16.84
N GLY A 82 5.42 4.37 -17.52
CA GLY A 82 6.67 3.67 -17.20
C GLY A 82 6.61 2.79 -15.95
N ARG A 83 5.44 2.66 -15.32
CA ARG A 83 5.25 1.86 -14.11
C ARG A 83 4.67 0.51 -14.42
N VAL A 84 5.18 -0.51 -13.75
CA VAL A 84 4.61 -1.86 -13.71
C VAL A 84 3.74 -1.96 -12.46
N ARG A 85 2.51 -2.42 -12.61
CA ARG A 85 1.55 -2.62 -11.51
C ARG A 85 1.22 -4.10 -11.46
N LEU A 86 1.57 -4.75 -10.36
CA LEU A 86 1.26 -6.14 -10.10
C LEU A 86 0.27 -6.23 -8.95
N SER A 87 -0.82 -6.95 -9.18
CA SER A 87 -1.88 -7.18 -8.20
C SER A 87 -1.88 -8.65 -7.82
N PHE A 88 -1.83 -8.92 -6.52
CA PHE A 88 -1.78 -10.27 -5.98
C PHE A 88 -2.97 -10.50 -5.05
N ARG A 89 -3.40 -11.76 -4.98
CA ARG A 89 -4.46 -12.19 -4.08
C ARG A 89 -4.09 -13.50 -3.42
N TYR A 90 -4.14 -13.50 -2.10
CA TYR A 90 -4.06 -14.68 -1.24
C TYR A 90 -5.45 -15.00 -0.71
N ASP A 91 -5.70 -16.28 -0.40
CA ASP A 91 -6.91 -16.71 0.30
C ASP A 91 -6.89 -16.28 1.77
N GLU A 92 -5.71 -16.32 2.39
CA GLU A 92 -5.48 -15.87 3.76
C GLU A 92 -5.18 -14.36 3.82
N PRO A 93 -5.54 -13.67 4.92
CA PRO A 93 -5.19 -12.27 5.11
C PRO A 93 -3.69 -12.01 5.07
N VAL A 94 -3.28 -11.04 4.26
CA VAL A 94 -1.89 -10.53 4.19
C VAL A 94 -1.72 -9.23 4.96
N GLY A 95 -2.83 -8.52 5.20
CA GLY A 95 -2.82 -7.18 5.74
C GLY A 95 -4.19 -6.69 6.12
N THR A 96 -4.24 -5.39 6.36
CA THR A 96 -5.41 -4.62 6.68
C THR A 96 -5.59 -3.54 5.62
N SER A 97 -6.83 -3.25 5.27
CA SER A 97 -7.17 -2.22 4.29
C SER A 97 -7.45 -0.89 5.00
N GLY A 98 -6.91 0.20 4.48
CA GLY A 98 -7.33 1.56 4.83
C GLY A 98 -8.56 2.05 4.05
N LEU A 99 -9.19 1.15 3.31
CA LEU A 99 -10.41 1.36 2.54
C LEU A 99 -11.48 0.39 2.99
N ALA A 100 -12.72 0.87 2.97
CA ALA A 100 -13.90 0.03 3.13
C ALA A 100 -14.76 0.10 1.86
N ALA A 101 -15.15 -1.05 1.33
CA ALA A 101 -16.18 -1.14 0.31
C ALA A 101 -17.54 -0.81 0.94
N ASP A 102 -18.36 0.00 0.27
CA ASP A 102 -19.67 0.41 0.76
C ASP A 102 -20.56 -0.82 1.07
N ALA A 103 -20.43 -1.88 0.29
CA ALA A 103 -21.17 -3.14 0.48
C ALA A 103 -20.77 -3.91 1.75
N GLU A 104 -19.58 -3.69 2.31
CA GLU A 104 -19.11 -4.38 3.51
C GLU A 104 -19.43 -3.64 4.82
N LEU A 105 -19.98 -2.43 4.72
CA LEU A 105 -20.33 -1.62 5.87
C LEU A 105 -21.56 -2.18 6.60
N THR A 106 -21.41 -2.34 7.91
CA THR A 106 -22.55 -2.57 8.81
C THR A 106 -23.48 -1.34 8.83
N PRO A 107 -24.74 -1.48 9.25
CA PRO A 107 -25.64 -0.33 9.41
C PRO A 107 -25.09 0.76 10.33
N ALA A 108 -24.37 0.38 11.39
CA ALA A 108 -23.75 1.33 12.31
C ALA A 108 -22.60 2.11 11.65
N GLU A 109 -21.69 1.43 10.94
CA GLU A 109 -20.61 2.07 10.19
C GLU A 109 -21.16 3.00 9.11
N ARG A 110 -22.18 2.54 8.36
CA ARG A 110 -22.86 3.33 7.33
C ARG A 110 -23.42 4.65 7.85
N ALA A 111 -23.93 4.67 9.09
CA ALA A 111 -24.43 5.89 9.72
C ALA A 111 -23.32 6.91 10.06
N THR A 112 -22.05 6.50 10.07
CA THR A 112 -20.89 7.39 10.29
C THR A 112 -20.30 7.96 9.01
N VAL A 113 -20.79 7.53 7.85
CA VAL A 113 -20.27 7.94 6.55
C VAL A 113 -20.44 9.44 6.38
N ARG A 114 -19.36 10.11 5.99
CA ARG A 114 -19.38 11.55 5.72
C ARG A 114 -18.48 11.92 4.56
N ASN A 115 -18.73 13.09 3.99
CA ASN A 115 -17.84 13.69 3.01
C ASN A 115 -16.90 14.66 3.73
N ILE A 116 -15.60 14.50 3.51
CA ILE A 116 -14.58 15.47 3.94
C ILE A 116 -13.87 16.04 2.72
N LEU A 117 -13.33 17.25 2.83
CA LEU A 117 -12.43 17.79 1.82
C LEU A 117 -11.00 17.34 2.10
N ARG A 118 -10.38 16.65 1.15
CA ARG A 118 -8.96 16.31 1.17
C ARG A 118 -8.30 16.90 -0.07
N ASN A 119 -7.37 17.83 0.14
CA ASN A 119 -6.72 18.58 -0.95
C ASN A 119 -7.71 19.26 -1.92
N GLY A 120 -8.83 19.76 -1.40
CA GLY A 120 -9.88 20.41 -2.21
C GLY A 120 -10.84 19.46 -2.94
N CYS A 121 -10.66 18.14 -2.81
CA CYS A 121 -11.58 17.16 -3.36
C CYS A 121 -12.50 16.57 -2.26
N PRO A 122 -13.82 16.44 -2.50
CA PRO A 122 -14.70 15.70 -1.61
C PRO A 122 -14.35 14.21 -1.65
N VAL A 123 -14.15 13.62 -0.47
CA VAL A 123 -13.88 12.19 -0.30
C VAL A 123 -14.81 11.63 0.76
N ARG A 124 -15.37 10.45 0.49
CA ARG A 124 -16.19 9.71 1.43
C ARG A 124 -15.30 9.01 2.45
N THR A 125 -15.62 9.19 3.72
CA THR A 125 -14.95 8.54 4.83
C THR A 125 -15.92 7.80 5.70
N VAL A 126 -15.42 6.80 6.43
CA VAL A 126 -16.19 6.00 7.39
C VAL A 126 -15.40 5.80 8.66
N ARG A 127 -16.07 5.83 9.81
CA ARG A 127 -15.48 5.42 11.07
C ARG A 127 -15.81 3.95 11.30
N THR A 128 -14.79 3.16 11.58
CA THR A 128 -14.95 1.77 11.99
C THR A 128 -14.14 1.51 13.26
N SER A 129 -14.68 0.66 14.12
CA SER A 129 -13.99 0.16 15.32
C SER A 129 -13.29 -1.17 15.08
N ARG A 130 -13.45 -1.77 13.88
CA ARG A 130 -12.82 -3.03 13.50
C ARG A 130 -11.78 -2.81 12.42
N THR A 131 -10.83 -3.73 12.36
CA THR A 131 -9.89 -3.81 11.26
C THR A 131 -10.52 -4.54 10.08
N ILE A 132 -10.39 -4.00 8.87
CA ILE A 132 -10.80 -4.68 7.64
C ILE A 132 -9.61 -5.47 7.13
N SER A 133 -9.66 -6.79 7.22
CA SER A 133 -8.62 -7.67 6.70
C SER A 133 -8.66 -7.73 5.17
N THR A 134 -7.52 -7.98 4.55
CA THR A 134 -7.43 -8.16 3.10
C THR A 134 -6.40 -9.22 2.75
N GLY A 135 -6.74 -10.07 1.77
CA GLY A 135 -5.80 -10.97 1.10
C GLY A 135 -5.19 -10.34 -0.17
N ALA A 136 -5.59 -9.12 -0.54
CA ALA A 136 -5.05 -8.43 -1.70
C ALA A 136 -3.78 -7.65 -1.33
N CYS A 137 -2.83 -7.56 -2.27
CA CYS A 137 -1.74 -6.59 -2.18
C CYS A 137 -1.24 -6.16 -3.54
N GLN A 138 -0.68 -4.95 -3.59
CA GLN A 138 -0.21 -4.31 -4.81
C GLN A 138 1.29 -4.05 -4.71
N LEU A 139 2.02 -4.37 -5.79
CA LEU A 139 3.41 -4.00 -5.98
C LEU A 139 3.51 -3.08 -7.20
N ILE A 140 4.07 -1.90 -7.00
CA ILE A 140 4.33 -0.95 -8.06
C ILE A 140 5.84 -0.82 -8.23
N LEU A 141 6.30 -1.10 -9.44
CA LEU A 141 7.69 -0.97 -9.85
C LEU A 141 7.82 0.10 -10.94
N GLU A 142 9.00 0.67 -11.07
CA GLU A 142 9.36 1.51 -12.22
C GLU A 142 10.56 0.91 -12.94
N ARG A 143 10.52 0.96 -14.27
CA ARG A 143 11.63 0.46 -15.07
C ARG A 143 12.86 1.36 -14.91
N THR A 144 14.01 0.75 -14.62
CA THR A 144 15.30 1.43 -14.53
C THR A 144 16.26 0.87 -15.58
N GLY A 145 16.66 1.68 -16.55
CA GLY A 145 17.61 1.28 -17.59
C GLY A 145 17.15 0.06 -18.40
N GLU A 146 18.10 -0.72 -18.94
CA GLU A 146 17.81 -1.78 -19.91
C GLU A 146 17.12 -3.02 -19.30
N ALA A 147 17.42 -3.40 -18.05
CA ALA A 147 16.94 -4.66 -17.44
C ALA A 147 16.69 -4.61 -15.92
N GLY A 148 16.51 -3.43 -15.34
CA GLY A 148 16.26 -3.29 -13.89
C GLY A 148 14.87 -2.76 -13.58
N TYR A 149 14.38 -3.07 -12.39
CA TYR A 149 13.21 -2.44 -11.82
C TYR A 149 13.56 -1.81 -10.47
N ALA A 150 12.93 -0.69 -10.13
CA ALA A 150 12.98 -0.09 -8.80
C ALA A 150 11.62 -0.23 -8.14
N LEU A 151 11.62 -0.59 -6.84
CA LEU A 151 10.42 -0.47 -6.02
C LEU A 151 9.94 0.99 -6.04
N ARG A 152 8.63 1.19 -6.18
CA ARG A 152 8.00 2.51 -5.97
C ARG A 152 7.07 2.51 -4.79
N THR A 153 6.21 1.51 -4.70
CA THR A 153 5.42 1.27 -3.49
C THR A 153 4.97 -0.18 -3.44
N LEU A 154 4.62 -0.62 -2.23
CA LEU A 154 4.05 -1.93 -1.94
C LEU A 154 3.06 -1.75 -0.79
N PHE A 155 1.83 -2.22 -0.94
CA PHE A 155 0.81 -2.08 0.09
C PHE A 155 -0.23 -3.20 0.03
N PRO A 156 -0.87 -3.56 1.16
CA PRO A 156 -2.02 -4.44 1.16
C PRO A 156 -3.30 -3.68 0.81
N GLY A 157 -4.26 -4.41 0.24
CA GLY A 157 -5.54 -3.89 -0.22
C GLY A 157 -5.64 -3.81 -1.73
N GLU A 158 -6.80 -3.35 -2.19
CA GLU A 158 -7.07 -3.13 -3.59
C GLU A 158 -6.31 -1.89 -4.10
N LEU A 159 -5.98 -1.89 -5.39
CA LEU A 159 -5.36 -0.74 -6.04
C LEU A 159 -6.39 0.38 -6.14
N ALA A 160 -6.34 1.32 -5.21
CA ALA A 160 -7.12 2.55 -5.31
C ALA A 160 -6.49 3.49 -6.36
N PRO A 161 -7.31 4.11 -7.22
CA PRO A 161 -6.86 5.22 -8.06
C PRO A 161 -6.44 6.40 -7.16
N PRO A 162 -5.69 7.38 -7.70
CA PRO A 162 -5.42 8.60 -6.94
C PRO A 162 -6.73 9.29 -6.56
N LEU A 163 -6.68 10.09 -5.48
CA LEU A 163 -7.76 11.01 -5.20
C LEU A 163 -7.85 12.04 -6.33
N PRO A 164 -9.07 12.49 -6.69
CA PRO A 164 -9.25 13.45 -7.77
C PRO A 164 -8.59 14.79 -7.43
N LEU A 165 -8.06 15.49 -8.43
CA LEU A 165 -7.62 16.86 -8.24
C LEU A 165 -8.84 17.81 -8.22
N PRO A 166 -8.70 19.04 -7.67
CA PRO A 166 -9.77 20.02 -7.72
C PRO A 166 -10.29 20.26 -9.15
N GLY A 167 -11.59 20.01 -9.35
CA GLY A 167 -12.25 20.15 -10.66
C GLY A 167 -12.31 18.88 -11.51
N GLU A 168 -11.67 17.78 -11.08
CA GLU A 168 -11.77 16.48 -11.75
C GLU A 168 -12.96 15.65 -11.22
N ALA A 169 -13.59 14.90 -12.12
CA ALA A 169 -14.58 13.92 -11.71
C ALA A 169 -13.89 12.75 -11.00
N PRO A 170 -14.42 12.26 -9.87
CA PRO A 170 -13.83 11.12 -9.21
C PRO A 170 -13.92 9.86 -10.05
N ASP A 171 -12.86 9.04 -9.97
CA ASP A 171 -12.88 7.69 -10.51
C ASP A 171 -14.08 6.91 -9.93
N PRO A 172 -14.81 6.11 -10.75
CA PRO A 172 -15.94 5.31 -10.28
C PRO A 172 -15.63 4.43 -9.07
N PHE A 173 -14.37 4.03 -8.86
CA PHE A 173 -13.91 3.33 -7.66
C PHE A 173 -14.34 4.04 -6.37
N TRP A 174 -14.27 5.38 -6.34
CA TRP A 174 -14.62 6.20 -5.17
C TRP A 174 -16.13 6.31 -4.92
N ALA A 175 -16.97 5.85 -5.85
CA ALA A 175 -18.41 5.74 -5.62
C ALA A 175 -18.74 4.55 -4.70
N THR A 176 -17.92 3.50 -4.73
CA THR A 176 -18.13 2.25 -4.00
C THR A 176 -17.14 2.02 -2.86
N HIS A 177 -16.10 2.84 -2.74
CA HIS A 177 -15.08 2.73 -1.68
C HIS A 177 -14.97 4.00 -0.85
N LEU A 178 -14.71 3.82 0.44
CA LEU A 178 -14.57 4.88 1.42
C LEU A 178 -13.22 4.78 2.11
N LEU A 179 -12.60 5.92 2.42
CA LEU A 179 -11.42 5.94 3.28
C LEU A 179 -11.82 5.66 4.72
N ILE A 180 -11.07 4.78 5.39
CA ILE A 180 -11.23 4.58 6.83
C ILE A 180 -10.61 5.76 7.56
N GLU A 181 -11.36 6.34 8.50
CA GLU A 181 -10.83 7.30 9.44
C GLU A 181 -10.12 6.57 10.57
N PHE A 182 -8.82 6.81 10.67
CA PHE A 182 -8.01 6.36 11.78
C PHE A 182 -8.02 7.47 12.83
N ASN A 183 -8.53 7.14 14.03
CA ASN A 183 -8.56 8.06 15.18
C ASN A 183 -7.16 8.27 15.76
#